data_AF-A0A8K0Y3V8-F1
#
_entry.id   AF-A0A8K0Y3V8-F1
#
_cell.length_a   1.000
_cell.length_b   1.000
_cell.length_c   1.000
_cell.angle_alpha   90.00
_cell.angle_beta   90.00
_cell.angle_gamma   90.00
#
_symmetry.space_group_name_H-M   'P 1'
#
loop_
_entity.id
_entity.type
_entity.pdbx_description
1 polymer ?
#
loop_
_entity_poly.entity_id
_entity_poly.type
_entity_poly.pdbx_seq_one_letter_code
_entity_poly.pdbx_strand_id
1 'polypeptide(L)'
;MSYPVSINEEGIKLQPEKMDVDKPYYCIYQEKVMLFFKDKNDLLNCYEIEEKEIVDEVKQAKLEDIDNIIEKYVEKKNLNH
;
A
#
# COMPACT_ATOMS: atom_id res chain seq x y z
N MET A 1 1.59 15.01 10.50
CA MET A 1 1.93 14.94 9.06
C MET A 1 0.70 14.44 8.31
N SER A 2 0.35 15.05 7.18
CA SER A 2 -0.75 14.56 6.34
C SER A 2 -0.29 13.29 5.63
N TYR A 3 -1.04 12.20 5.77
CA TYR A 3 -0.84 11.01 4.95
C TYR A 3 -1.08 11.37 3.47
N PRO A 4 -0.21 10.96 2.53
CA PRO A 4 -0.26 11.42 1.13
C PRO A 4 -1.30 10.69 0.28
N VAL A 5 -1.95 9.66 0.81
CA VAL A 5 -2.99 8.87 0.13
C VAL A 5 -4.33 9.17 0.77
N SER A 6 -5.34 9.45 -0.04
CA SER A 6 -6.71 9.68 0.42
C SER A 6 -7.71 9.07 -0.56
N ILE A 7 -8.85 8.62 -0.05
CA ILE A 7 -9.94 8.06 -0.87
C ILE A 7 -11.08 9.06 -0.86
N ASN A 8 -11.64 9.33 -2.03
CA ASN A 8 -12.84 10.15 -2.21
C ASN A 8 -13.83 9.43 -3.16
N GLU A 9 -14.95 10.09 -3.45
CA GLU A 9 -15.99 9.55 -4.35
C GLU A 9 -15.50 9.36 -5.79
N GLU A 10 -14.44 10.04 -6.20
CA GLU A 10 -13.84 9.98 -7.54
C GLU A 10 -12.74 8.90 -7.66
N GLY A 11 -12.28 8.36 -6.53
CA GLY A 11 -11.25 7.32 -6.47
C GLY A 11 -10.15 7.59 -5.44
N ILE A 12 -8.92 7.29 -5.82
CA ILE A 12 -7.74 7.46 -4.96
C ILE A 12 -7.01 8.74 -5.37
N LYS A 13 -6.80 9.64 -4.40
CA LYS A 13 -6.01 10.86 -4.56
C LYS A 13 -4.66 10.71 -3.88
N LEU A 14 -3.61 10.79 -4.69
CA LEU A 14 -2.21 10.73 -4.27
C LEU A 14 -1.58 12.13 -4.27
N GLN A 15 -0.68 12.36 -3.32
CA GLN A 15 0.15 13.57 -3.21
C GLN A 15 1.63 13.17 -3.26
N PRO A 16 2.19 12.90 -4.45
CA PRO A 16 3.57 12.43 -4.60
C PRO A 16 4.61 13.38 -4.00
N GLU A 17 4.30 14.67 -3.94
CA GLU A 17 5.14 15.70 -3.32
C GLU A 17 5.30 15.54 -1.80
N LYS A 18 4.46 14.71 -1.16
CA LYS A 18 4.50 14.39 0.28
C LYS A 18 4.95 12.95 0.55
N MET A 19 5.34 12.20 -0.49
CA MET A 19 5.83 10.84 -0.36
C MET A 19 7.35 10.83 -0.18
N ASP A 20 7.82 10.05 0.79
CA ASP A 20 9.23 9.77 0.97
C ASP A 20 9.67 8.71 -0.06
N VAL A 21 10.87 8.87 -0.63
CA VAL A 21 11.50 7.86 -1.49
C VAL A 21 11.78 6.61 -0.66
N ASP A 22 11.65 5.44 -1.28
CA ASP A 22 11.85 4.13 -0.66
C ASP A 22 10.86 3.81 0.49
N LYS A 23 9.76 4.57 0.62
CA LYS A 23 8.72 4.33 1.63
C LYS A 23 7.39 3.91 0.99
N PRO A 24 6.81 2.79 1.43
CA PRO A 24 5.51 2.36 0.95
C PRO A 24 4.36 3.12 1.63
N TYR A 25 3.26 3.29 0.90
CA TYR A 25 2.01 3.86 1.35
C TYR A 25 0.84 3.00 0.87
N TYR A 26 -0.24 2.97 1.64
CA TYR A 26 -1.31 1.99 1.51
C TYR A 26 -2.70 2.63 1.57
N CYS A 27 -3.66 2.07 0.84
CA CYS A 27 -5.08 2.27 1.12
C CYS A 27 -5.90 1.06 0.67
N ILE A 28 -7.13 0.94 1.19
CA ILE A 28 -8.08 -0.07 0.71
C ILE A 28 -9.06 0.59 -0.24
N TYR A 29 -9.11 0.12 -1.49
CA TYR A 29 -10.01 0.63 -2.52
C TYR A 29 -10.59 -0.52 -3.32
N GLN A 30 -11.91 -0.54 -3.53
CA GLN A 30 -12.62 -1.60 -4.27
C GLN A 30 -12.28 -3.03 -3.81
N GLU A 31 -12.21 -3.25 -2.50
CA GLU A 31 -11.81 -4.54 -1.90
C GLU A 31 -10.40 -5.02 -2.25
N LYS A 32 -9.50 -4.11 -2.64
CA LYS A 32 -8.08 -4.38 -2.85
C LYS A 32 -7.23 -3.56 -1.92
N VAL A 33 -6.08 -4.11 -1.54
CA VAL A 33 -5.02 -3.30 -0.92
C VAL A 33 -4.20 -2.68 -2.04
N MET A 34 -4.17 -1.35 -2.07
CA MET A 34 -3.39 -0.57 -3.01
C MET A 34 -2.10 -0.14 -2.32
N LEU A 35 -0.96 -0.51 -2.90
CA LEU A 35 0.37 -0.16 -2.44
C LEU A 35 0.98 0.87 -3.39
N PHE A 36 1.46 1.98 -2.85
CA PHE A 36 2.12 3.06 -3.58
C PHE A 36 3.54 3.25 -3.06
N PHE A 37 4.49 3.38 -3.98
CA PHE A 37 5.90 3.51 -3.62
C PHE A 37 6.61 4.43 -4.60
N LYS A 38 7.35 5.41 -4.08
CA LYS A 38 8.19 6.28 -4.91
C LYS A 38 9.61 5.71 -4.92
N ASP A 39 10.11 5.37 -6.11
CA ASP A 39 11.47 4.85 -6.25
C ASP A 39 12.52 5.97 -6.33
N LYS A 40 13.80 5.57 -6.40
CA LYS A 40 14.96 6.48 -6.44
C LYS A 40 15.04 7.35 -7.71
N ASN A 41 14.28 7.00 -8.76
CA ASN A 41 14.17 7.79 -9.97
C ASN A 41 12.94 8.72 -9.92
N ASP A 42 12.34 8.90 -8.74
CA ASP A 42 11.10 9.62 -8.50
C ASP A 42 9.88 9.04 -9.24
N LEU A 43 9.95 7.79 -9.71
CA LEU A 43 8.82 7.12 -10.35
C LEU A 43 7.87 6.59 -9.29
N LEU A 44 6.58 6.86 -9.49
CA LEU A 44 5.51 6.35 -8.64
C LEU A 44 5.06 4.97 -9.13
N ASN A 45 5.30 3.96 -8.30
CA ASN A 45 4.88 2.59 -8.52
C ASN A 45 3.57 2.32 -7.77
N CYS A 46 2.73 1.45 -8.35
CA CYS A 46 1.46 1.03 -7.79
C CYS A 46 1.32 -0.50 -7.91
N TYR A 47 0.94 -1.16 -6.82
CA TYR A 47 0.65 -2.59 -6.79
C TYR A 47 -0.72 -2.84 -6.15
N GLU A 48 -1.40 -3.88 -6.59
CA GLU A 48 -2.72 -4.27 -6.09
C GLU A 48 -2.64 -5.68 -5.51
N ILE A 49 -3.20 -5.87 -4.32
CA ILE A 49 -3.38 -7.17 -3.69
C ILE A 49 -4.88 -7.44 -3.60
N GLU A 50 -5.33 -8.51 -4.26
CA GLU A 50 -6.74 -8.93 -4.33
C GLU A 50 -7.03 -10.12 -3.40
N GLU A 51 -6.00 -10.72 -2.80
CA GLU A 51 -6.13 -11.84 -1.90
C GLU A 51 -6.96 -11.45 -0.68
N LYS A 52 -8.18 -12.01 -0.62
CA LYS A 52 -9.15 -11.73 0.43
C LYS A 52 -8.59 -11.88 1.85
N GLU A 53 -7.76 -12.89 2.08
CA GLU A 53 -7.09 -13.12 3.39
C GLU A 53 -6.31 -11.85 3.82
N ILE A 54 -5.54 -11.27 2.90
CA ILE A 54 -4.70 -10.09 3.16
C ILE A 54 -5.54 -8.81 3.23
N VAL A 55 -6.51 -8.67 2.32
CA VAL A 55 -7.42 -7.52 2.33
C VAL A 55 -8.19 -7.45 3.66
N ASP A 56 -8.68 -8.59 4.15
CA ASP A 56 -9.44 -8.64 5.40
C ASP A 56 -8.55 -8.41 6.63
N GLU A 57 -7.29 -8.86 6.60
CA GLU A 57 -6.31 -8.58 7.66
C GLU A 57 -5.95 -7.09 7.71
N VAL A 58 -5.66 -6.48 6.55
CA VAL A 58 -5.35 -5.04 6.43
C VAL A 58 -6.54 -4.17 6.83
N LYS A 59 -7.79 -4.57 6.50
CA LYS A 59 -9.02 -3.87 6.92
C LYS A 59 -9.17 -3.79 8.45
N GLN A 60 -8.62 -4.77 9.18
CA GLN A 60 -8.72 -4.85 10.64
C GLN A 60 -7.48 -4.29 11.36
N ALA A 61 -6.40 -4.06 10.62
CA ALA A 61 -5.13 -3.59 11.14
C ALA A 61 -5.09 -2.07 11.33
N LYS A 62 -4.15 -1.61 12.17
CA LYS A 62 -3.73 -0.21 12.15
C LYS A 62 -2.72 0.00 11.04
N LEU A 63 -2.60 1.23 10.54
CA LEU A 63 -1.65 1.59 9.47
C LEU A 63 -0.21 1.15 9.79
N GLU A 64 0.21 1.27 11.04
CA GLU A 64 1.53 0.87 11.55
C GLU A 64 1.80 -0.65 11.51
N ASP A 65 0.76 -1.47 11.36
CA ASP A 65 0.86 -2.93 11.28
C ASP A 65 0.79 -3.47 9.84
N ILE A 66 0.43 -2.63 8.86
CA ILE A 66 0.23 -3.05 7.46
C ILE A 66 1.52 -3.52 6.81
N ASP A 67 2.64 -2.83 7.07
CA ASP A 67 3.97 -3.20 6.56
C ASP A 67 4.32 -4.64 6.95
N ASN A 68 4.09 -5.00 8.21
CA ASN A 68 4.34 -6.34 8.74
C ASN A 68 3.42 -7.40 8.10
N ILE A 69 2.16 -7.07 7.82
CA ILE A 69 1.21 -7.98 7.16
C ILE A 69 1.69 -8.28 5.74
N ILE A 70 2.09 -7.24 5.01
CA ILE A 70 2.54 -7.38 3.62
C ILE A 70 3.90 -8.06 3.54
N GLU A 71 4.83 -7.76 4.44
CA GLU A 71 6.12 -8.46 4.51
C GLU A 71 5.94 -9.96 4.74
N LYS A 72 5.13 -10.35 5.74
CA LYS A 72 4.79 -11.76 5.99
C LYS A 72 4.12 -12.42 4.78
N TYR A 73 3.28 -11.68 4.06
CA TYR A 73 2.65 -12.18 2.86
C TYR A 73 3.67 -12.50 1.76
N VAL A 74 4.61 -11.58 1.51
CA VAL A 74 5.70 -11.75 0.53
C VAL A 74 6.60 -12.92 0.91
N GLU A 75 6.97 -13.04 2.19
CA GLU A 75 7.73 -14.17 2.72
C GLU A 75 7.01 -15.51 2.53
N LYS A 76 5.72 -15.59 2.92
CA LYS A 76 4.88 -16.80 2.78
C LYS A 76 4.75 -17.23 1.32
N LYS A 77 4.76 -16.29 0.39
CA LYS A 77 4.66 -16.56 -1.06
C LYS A 77 6.00 -16.95 -1.69
N ASN A 78 7.14 -16.88 -0.98
CA ASN A 78 8.47 -17.13 -1.54
C ASN A 78 8.68 -16.38 -2.88
N LEU A 79 8.27 -15.10 -2.94
CA LEU A 79 8.53 -14.26 -4.11
C LEU A 79 10.00 -13.81 -4.22
N ASN A 80 10.87 -14.38 -3.38
CA ASN A 80 12.32 -14.27 -3.48
C ASN A 80 12.79 -15.07 -4.71
N HIS A 81 12.72 -14.47 -5.90
CA HIS A 81 13.37 -15.01 -7.09
C HIS A 81 14.29 -13.99 -7.74
#